data_AF-A0A661V1R0-F1
#
_entry.id   AF-A0A661V1R0-F1
#
_cell.length_a   1.000
_cell.length_b   1.000
_cell.length_c   1.000
_cell.angle_alpha   90.00
_cell.angle_beta   90.00
_cell.angle_gamma   90.00
#
_symmetry.space_group_name_H-M   'P 1'
#
loop_
_entity.id
_entity.type
_entity.pdbx_description
1 polymer ?
#
loop_
_entity_poly.entity_id
_entity_poly.type
_entity_poly.pdbx_seq_one_letter_code
_entity_poly.pdbx_strand_id
1 'polypeptide(L)'
;EVRHAGGGIHCEFGGTVTLSGCTIVNNQVRFRTGGGVCLRYADGVLSHCLIAQNQSNEGGAGVFLVQSETLIRNCTIVDNADSRWGGGVHFSLGKLSLMDSVLWGNRAPEGPQIIVYSWNGMYDAPWGFVRLTGVVDVLACDIQGGQSAILVSGDPHCLELNWREDNIDADPFFANPYHSDPPNETPGRPIRSLGGPPAIAPWDYHLKSQGGRWDLESKSWIQDDVTSPCIDAGDPNSPIGYEPFPNGGVVNMGAYGGTAEASKSYFGEPVCETVIAGDLNGDCIVDFEDFKILALHWMTGVPVPPSPPDPEPKPITPR
;
A
#
# COMPACT_ATOMS: atom_id res chain seq x y z
N GLU A 1 6.78 10.79 33.23
CA GLU A 1 7.17 9.63 32.39
C GLU A 1 5.91 9.02 31.79
N VAL A 2 5.65 9.24 30.49
CA VAL A 2 4.57 8.53 29.79
C VAL A 2 5.19 7.23 29.26
N ARG A 3 4.81 6.09 29.81
CA ARG A 3 5.44 4.77 29.55
C ARG A 3 4.92 4.05 28.31
N HIS A 4 4.07 4.68 27.50
CA HIS A 4 3.53 4.11 26.27
C HIS A 4 3.51 5.21 25.20
N ALA A 5 4.61 5.37 24.48
CA ALA A 5 4.67 6.23 23.31
C ALA A 5 4.41 5.33 22.09
N GLY A 6 3.22 5.41 21.52
CA GLY A 6 2.95 4.86 20.20
C GLY A 6 3.83 5.51 19.14
N GLY A 7 3.82 4.91 17.96
CA GLY A 7 4.36 5.51 16.75
C GLY A 7 3.71 6.85 16.40
N GLY A 8 4.00 7.37 15.21
CA GLY A 8 3.42 8.63 14.73
C GLY A 8 1.90 8.73 14.93
N ILE A 9 1.18 7.62 14.79
CA ILE A 9 -0.25 7.48 15.08
C ILE A 9 -0.50 6.27 15.99
N HIS A 10 -1.30 6.45 17.04
CA HIS A 10 -1.63 5.41 18.01
C HIS A 10 -3.13 5.42 18.34
N CYS A 11 -3.79 4.27 18.16
CA CYS A 11 -5.20 4.09 18.50
C CYS A 11 -5.43 2.72 19.16
N GLU A 12 -6.27 2.68 20.20
CA GLU A 12 -6.55 1.45 20.95
C GLU A 12 -7.98 1.39 21.48
N PHE A 13 -8.40 0.20 21.91
CA PHE A 13 -9.59 -0.06 22.74
C PHE A 13 -10.92 0.42 22.13
N GLY A 14 -11.20 -0.04 20.91
CA GLY A 14 -12.44 0.21 20.16
C GLY A 14 -12.43 1.50 19.35
N GLY A 15 -11.28 2.17 19.24
CA GLY A 15 -11.14 3.34 18.39
C GLY A 15 -11.14 3.01 16.90
N THR A 16 -11.38 4.02 16.07
CA THR A 16 -11.31 3.93 14.61
C THR A 16 -10.43 5.04 14.04
N VAL A 17 -9.68 4.74 12.99
CA VAL A 17 -8.76 5.68 12.34
C VAL A 17 -8.98 5.65 10.83
N THR A 18 -9.16 6.82 10.23
CA THR A 18 -9.18 6.99 8.77
C THR A 18 -8.08 7.96 8.36
N LEU A 19 -7.14 7.48 7.55
CA LEU A 19 -6.01 8.27 7.04
C LEU A 19 -6.08 8.29 5.52
N SER A 20 -6.02 9.48 4.96
CA SER A 20 -6.01 9.67 3.51
C SER A 20 -4.94 10.70 3.13
N GLY A 21 -4.06 10.38 2.18
CA GLY A 21 -3.04 11.32 1.71
C GLY A 21 -2.00 11.70 2.77
N CYS A 22 -1.78 10.85 3.78
CA CYS A 22 -0.95 11.18 4.93
C CYS A 22 0.50 10.70 4.75
N THR A 23 1.46 11.55 5.12
CA THR A 23 2.89 11.21 5.17
C THR A 23 3.32 10.95 6.60
N ILE A 24 3.60 9.69 6.94
CA ILE A 24 3.96 9.24 8.29
C ILE A 24 5.38 8.71 8.22
N VAL A 25 6.33 9.59 8.50
CA VAL A 25 7.75 9.29 8.29
C VAL A 25 8.62 9.61 9.49
N ASN A 26 9.71 8.88 9.63
CA ASN A 26 10.78 9.16 10.60
C ASN A 26 10.32 9.14 12.07
N ASN A 27 9.32 8.34 12.40
CA ASN A 27 8.92 8.09 13.77
C ASN A 27 9.80 7.00 14.39
N GLN A 28 10.24 7.19 15.63
CA GLN A 28 11.09 6.24 16.34
C GLN A 28 10.48 5.84 17.67
N VAL A 29 10.27 4.54 17.85
CA VAL A 29 9.74 3.95 19.08
C VAL A 29 10.76 3.02 19.70
N ARG A 30 11.01 3.18 21.01
CA ARG A 30 12.00 2.37 21.74
C ARG A 30 11.42 1.16 22.45
N PHE A 31 10.10 1.12 22.68
CA PHE A 31 9.46 0.12 23.53
C PHE A 31 8.06 -0.30 23.02
N ARG A 32 7.87 -1.60 22.72
CA ARG A 32 6.58 -2.34 22.67
C ARG A 32 5.36 -1.71 21.95
N THR A 33 5.59 -0.81 21.00
CA THR A 33 4.56 -0.20 20.15
C THR A 33 5.09 -0.04 18.72
N GLY A 34 4.18 -0.07 17.74
CA GLY A 34 4.52 0.13 16.33
C GLY A 34 5.10 1.50 16.02
N GLY A 35 5.94 1.58 15.00
CA GLY A 35 6.75 2.75 14.70
C GLY A 35 6.00 3.88 13.99
N GLY A 36 5.31 3.61 12.88
CA GLY A 36 4.54 4.61 12.13
C GLY A 36 3.09 4.69 12.61
N VAL A 37 2.34 3.60 12.44
CA VAL A 37 0.93 3.49 12.82
C VAL A 37 0.75 2.29 13.74
N CYS A 38 0.11 2.48 14.89
CA CYS A 38 -0.17 1.43 15.86
C CYS A 38 -1.67 1.37 16.15
N LEU A 39 -2.31 0.26 15.76
CA LEU A 39 -3.71 -0.04 16.05
C LEU A 39 -3.77 -1.32 16.90
N ARG A 40 -4.30 -1.24 18.12
CA ARG A 40 -4.54 -2.41 18.97
C ARG A 40 -5.97 -2.45 19.46
N TYR A 41 -6.73 -3.48 19.08
CA TYR A 41 -8.17 -3.53 19.33
C TYR A 41 -8.89 -2.32 18.72
N ALA A 42 -8.42 -1.84 17.57
CA ALA A 42 -8.88 -0.61 16.93
C ALA A 42 -8.83 -0.77 15.41
N ASP A 43 -9.81 -0.23 14.70
CA ASP A 43 -9.96 -0.45 13.26
C ASP A 43 -9.40 0.71 12.44
N GLY A 44 -9.01 0.44 11.20
CA GLY A 44 -8.27 1.38 10.36
C GLY A 44 -8.63 1.36 8.88
N VAL A 45 -8.67 2.53 8.26
CA VAL A 45 -8.65 2.68 6.80
C VAL A 45 -7.53 3.63 6.42
N LEU A 46 -6.54 3.13 5.69
CA LEU A 46 -5.38 3.87 5.21
C LEU A 46 -5.45 3.91 3.68
N SER A 47 -5.48 5.11 3.10
CA SER A 47 -5.49 5.30 1.64
C SER A 47 -4.51 6.37 1.20
N HIS A 48 -3.77 6.15 0.11
CA HIS A 48 -2.83 7.16 -0.42
C HIS A 48 -1.81 7.63 0.63
N CYS A 49 -1.39 6.74 1.53
CA CYS A 49 -0.49 7.08 2.62
C CYS A 49 0.93 6.64 2.29
N LEU A 50 1.89 7.52 2.60
CA LEU A 50 3.32 7.22 2.58
C LEU A 50 3.78 6.94 4.01
N ILE A 51 4.14 5.70 4.31
CA ILE A 51 4.62 5.26 5.63
C ILE A 51 6.07 4.82 5.47
N ALA A 52 7.01 5.73 5.77
CA ALA A 52 8.40 5.51 5.42
C ALA A 52 9.41 5.82 6.52
N GLN A 53 10.53 5.09 6.53
CA GLN A 53 11.67 5.38 7.41
C GLN A 53 11.33 5.38 8.92
N ASN A 54 10.23 4.72 9.32
CA ASN A 54 9.87 4.58 10.72
C ASN A 54 10.69 3.44 11.35
N GLN A 55 10.95 3.55 12.64
CA GLN A 55 11.83 2.64 13.37
C GLN A 55 11.16 2.16 14.66
N SER A 56 11.21 0.85 14.90
CA SER A 56 10.78 0.24 16.16
C SER A 56 11.78 -0.82 16.65
N ASN A 57 11.70 -1.15 17.93
CA ASN A 57 12.54 -2.17 18.53
C ASN A 57 11.81 -3.50 18.77
N GLU A 58 10.47 -3.49 18.88
CA GLU A 58 9.70 -4.66 19.34
C GLU A 58 8.25 -4.71 18.79
N GLY A 59 7.95 -4.23 17.59
CA GLY A 59 6.60 -4.45 17.07
C GLY A 59 6.19 -3.66 15.83
N GLY A 60 6.67 -3.99 14.64
CA GLY A 60 6.12 -3.41 13.42
C GLY A 60 6.57 -1.96 13.21
N ALA A 61 7.66 -1.73 12.47
CA ALA A 61 8.18 -0.37 12.34
C ALA A 61 7.30 0.53 11.48
N GLY A 62 6.73 0.04 10.38
CA GLY A 62 5.75 0.80 9.59
C GLY A 62 4.36 0.80 10.24
N VAL A 63 3.69 -0.34 10.20
CA VAL A 63 2.32 -0.53 10.70
C VAL A 63 2.28 -1.71 11.68
N PHE A 64 1.66 -1.52 12.83
CA PHE A 64 1.46 -2.53 13.86
C PHE A 64 -0.03 -2.70 14.14
N LEU A 65 -0.54 -3.90 13.90
CA LEU A 65 -1.95 -4.26 14.01
C LEU A 65 -2.09 -5.43 14.98
N VAL A 66 -2.94 -5.27 15.99
CA VAL A 66 -3.26 -6.36 16.93
C VAL A 66 -4.76 -6.41 17.14
N GLN A 67 -5.40 -7.53 16.76
CA GLN A 67 -6.84 -7.74 16.89
C GLN A 67 -7.63 -6.56 16.32
N SER A 68 -7.32 -6.22 15.07
CA SER A 68 -7.82 -5.04 14.36
C SER A 68 -8.35 -5.43 12.98
N GLU A 69 -9.38 -4.75 12.50
CA GLU A 69 -9.80 -4.80 11.09
C GLU A 69 -9.24 -3.57 10.36
N THR A 70 -8.39 -3.78 9.36
CA THR A 70 -7.69 -2.69 8.68
C THR A 70 -7.63 -2.89 7.18
N LEU A 71 -8.05 -1.85 6.45
CA LEU A 71 -7.86 -1.73 5.00
C LEU A 71 -6.68 -0.78 4.74
N ILE A 72 -5.70 -1.26 3.99
CA ILE A 72 -4.59 -0.47 3.46
C ILE A 72 -4.68 -0.53 1.93
N ARG A 73 -4.89 0.63 1.30
CA ARG A 73 -5.03 0.72 -0.15
C ARG A 73 -4.23 1.87 -0.75
N ASN A 74 -3.66 1.69 -1.94
CA ASN A 74 -2.83 2.72 -2.59
C ASN A 74 -1.83 3.33 -1.58
N CYS A 75 -1.11 2.50 -0.83
CA CYS A 75 -0.16 2.99 0.15
C CYS A 75 1.25 2.54 -0.21
N THR A 76 2.25 3.34 0.14
CA THR A 76 3.65 2.96 0.04
C THR A 76 4.21 2.83 1.45
N ILE A 77 4.52 1.59 1.86
CA ILE A 77 5.13 1.27 3.15
C ILE A 77 6.58 0.86 2.88
N VAL A 78 7.52 1.77 3.12
CA VAL A 78 8.87 1.65 2.56
C VAL A 78 9.97 2.04 3.54
N ASP A 79 11.12 1.35 3.49
CA ASP A 79 12.30 1.68 4.29
C ASP A 79 12.09 1.72 5.81
N ASN A 80 11.03 1.11 6.32
CA ASN A 80 10.80 1.00 7.76
C ASN A 80 11.67 -0.11 8.35
N ALA A 81 12.16 0.07 9.58
CA ALA A 81 13.11 -0.85 10.19
C ALA A 81 12.72 -1.25 11.63
N ASP A 82 12.46 -2.54 11.86
CA ASP A 82 12.28 -3.12 13.19
C ASP A 82 13.49 -3.99 13.57
N SER A 83 13.94 -3.92 14.82
CA SER A 83 15.08 -4.73 15.27
C SER A 83 14.78 -6.21 15.54
N ARG A 84 13.50 -6.63 15.46
CA ARG A 84 13.05 -8.01 15.69
C ARG A 84 12.09 -8.52 14.62
N TRP A 85 10.94 -7.87 14.46
CA TRP A 85 9.80 -8.41 13.70
C TRP A 85 9.06 -7.33 12.92
N GLY A 86 8.77 -7.61 11.64
CA GLY A 86 7.88 -6.76 10.85
C GLY A 86 8.47 -5.39 10.57
N GLY A 87 9.32 -5.27 9.55
CA GLY A 87 9.81 -3.96 9.13
C GLY A 87 8.65 -3.10 8.60
N GLY A 88 7.92 -3.62 7.63
CA GLY A 88 6.77 -2.95 7.02
C GLY A 88 5.52 -3.08 7.89
N VAL A 89 4.96 -4.28 7.97
CA VAL A 89 3.73 -4.57 8.71
C VAL A 89 3.95 -5.70 9.70
N HIS A 90 3.51 -5.49 10.93
CA HIS A 90 3.30 -6.55 11.91
C HIS A 90 1.81 -6.67 12.16
N PHE A 91 1.26 -7.85 11.95
CA PHE A 91 -0.15 -8.13 12.11
C PHE A 91 -0.36 -9.32 13.04
N SER A 92 -1.23 -9.16 14.03
CA SER A 92 -1.57 -10.20 15.00
C SER A 92 -3.08 -10.26 15.24
N LEU A 93 -3.75 -11.19 14.55
CA LEU A 93 -5.20 -11.44 14.64
C LEU A 93 -6.07 -10.27 14.14
N GLY A 94 -7.32 -10.56 13.75
CA GLY A 94 -8.23 -9.61 13.10
C GLY A 94 -8.26 -9.80 11.58
N LYS A 95 -8.38 -8.70 10.83
CA LYS A 95 -8.34 -8.73 9.36
C LYS A 95 -7.45 -7.62 8.82
N LEU A 96 -6.52 -7.97 7.94
CA LEU A 96 -5.76 -7.02 7.13
C LEU A 96 -6.12 -7.24 5.67
N SER A 97 -6.66 -6.22 5.01
CA SER A 97 -6.81 -6.19 3.56
C SER A 97 -5.81 -5.19 2.99
N LEU A 98 -4.89 -5.68 2.16
CA LEU A 98 -3.88 -4.91 1.48
C LEU A 98 -4.16 -4.94 -0.03
N MET A 99 -4.33 -3.76 -0.63
CA MET A 99 -4.62 -3.62 -2.06
C MET A 99 -3.83 -2.48 -2.71
N ASP A 100 -3.47 -2.61 -3.98
CA ASP A 100 -2.86 -1.53 -4.79
C ASP A 100 -1.67 -0.86 -4.12
N SER A 101 -0.91 -1.59 -3.31
CA SER A 101 0.07 -1.01 -2.38
C SER A 101 1.46 -1.58 -2.62
N VAL A 102 2.47 -0.79 -2.23
CA VAL A 102 3.89 -1.15 -2.39
C VAL A 102 4.52 -1.32 -1.01
N LEU A 103 5.11 -2.49 -0.75
CA LEU A 103 5.93 -2.80 0.42
C LEU A 103 7.35 -3.14 -0.02
N TRP A 104 8.29 -2.22 0.22
CA TRP A 104 9.65 -2.39 -0.26
C TRP A 104 10.72 -1.85 0.68
N GLY A 105 11.91 -2.45 0.68
CA GLY A 105 13.08 -1.93 1.40
C GLY A 105 12.95 -1.93 2.93
N ASN A 106 11.83 -2.44 3.45
CA ASN A 106 11.61 -2.62 4.88
C ASN A 106 12.56 -3.68 5.44
N ARG A 107 12.97 -3.52 6.69
CA ARG A 107 14.01 -4.34 7.33
C ARG A 107 13.55 -4.84 8.68
N ALA A 108 13.63 -6.16 8.87
CA ALA A 108 13.59 -6.81 10.16
C ALA A 108 14.28 -8.17 10.05
N PRO A 109 14.80 -8.74 11.16
CA PRO A 109 15.28 -10.11 11.17
C PRO A 109 14.24 -11.15 10.72
N GLU A 110 12.97 -10.92 11.06
CA GLU A 110 11.85 -11.81 10.77
C GLU A 110 10.70 -11.05 10.10
N GLY A 111 10.23 -11.55 8.96
CA GLY A 111 9.13 -10.94 8.18
C GLY A 111 9.39 -9.47 7.83
N PRO A 112 10.46 -9.13 7.08
CA PRO A 112 10.85 -7.75 6.81
C PRO A 112 9.73 -6.92 6.17
N GLN A 113 8.98 -7.48 5.21
CA GLN A 113 7.83 -6.81 4.63
C GLN A 113 6.59 -6.96 5.52
N ILE A 114 6.18 -8.21 5.76
CA ILE A 114 5.03 -8.53 6.61
C ILE A 114 5.37 -9.70 7.52
N ILE A 115 5.04 -9.57 8.79
CA ILE A 115 4.91 -10.70 9.72
C ILE A 115 3.46 -10.84 10.17
N VAL A 116 2.93 -12.05 10.07
CA VAL A 116 1.62 -12.47 10.56
C VAL A 116 1.87 -13.38 11.75
N TYR A 117 1.58 -12.88 12.94
CA TYR A 117 1.93 -13.54 14.19
C TYR A 117 0.69 -13.91 15.00
N SER A 118 0.62 -15.13 15.51
CA SER A 118 -0.26 -15.45 16.62
C SER A 118 0.56 -16.02 17.78
N TRP A 119 0.31 -15.52 18.99
CA TRP A 119 0.86 -16.14 20.18
C TRP A 119 0.28 -17.56 20.28
N ASN A 120 1.12 -18.57 20.46
CA ASN A 120 0.75 -19.99 20.70
C ASN A 120 -0.08 -20.22 21.99
N GLY A 121 -0.66 -19.17 22.57
CA GLY A 121 -1.36 -19.20 23.83
C GLY A 121 -2.66 -18.41 23.78
N MET A 122 -3.71 -18.99 23.19
CA MET A 122 -5.07 -18.81 23.69
C MET A 122 -5.96 -20.04 23.40
N TYR A 123 -5.97 -20.92 24.41
CA TYR A 123 -6.99 -21.89 24.85
C TYR A 123 -7.35 -23.11 23.98
N ASP A 124 -6.53 -24.15 24.07
CA ASP A 124 -7.08 -25.51 24.20
C ASP A 124 -7.57 -25.70 25.65
N ALA A 125 -8.66 -25.01 26.02
CA ALA A 125 -9.37 -25.27 27.27
C ALA A 125 -10.74 -25.89 26.94
N PRO A 126 -11.21 -26.91 27.68
CA PRO A 126 -12.35 -27.74 27.29
C PRO A 126 -13.73 -27.05 27.27
N TRP A 127 -13.80 -25.71 27.34
CA TRP A 127 -14.99 -24.95 27.72
C TRP A 127 -15.48 -23.93 26.70
N GLY A 128 -15.23 -24.16 25.40
CA GLY A 128 -15.93 -23.44 24.31
C GLY A 128 -15.65 -21.93 24.24
N PHE A 129 -14.51 -21.56 23.63
CA PHE A 129 -14.24 -20.17 23.25
C PHE A 129 -14.20 -20.01 21.72
N VAL A 130 -14.54 -18.79 21.28
CA VAL A 130 -14.36 -18.32 19.89
C VAL A 130 -12.86 -18.31 19.59
N ARG A 131 -12.42 -19.10 18.60
CA ARG A 131 -11.05 -18.99 18.08
C ARG A 131 -10.90 -17.61 17.46
N LEU A 132 -10.01 -16.79 18.02
CA LEU A 132 -9.62 -15.56 17.36
C LEU A 132 -8.80 -15.95 16.13
N THR A 133 -9.20 -15.44 14.98
CA THR A 133 -8.52 -15.67 13.71
C THR A 133 -7.82 -14.39 13.25
N GLY A 134 -6.79 -14.57 12.42
CA GLY A 134 -6.14 -13.52 11.67
C GLY A 134 -6.23 -13.84 10.20
N VAL A 135 -6.85 -12.96 9.42
CA VAL A 135 -6.92 -13.09 7.96
C VAL A 135 -6.14 -11.96 7.33
N VAL A 136 -5.24 -12.29 6.41
CA VAL A 136 -4.53 -11.33 5.57
C VAL A 136 -4.90 -11.58 4.12
N ASP A 137 -5.62 -10.65 3.50
CA ASP A 137 -5.90 -10.64 2.08
C ASP A 137 -4.92 -9.66 1.39
N VAL A 138 -4.19 -10.14 0.38
CA VAL A 138 -3.25 -9.33 -0.41
C VAL A 138 -3.65 -9.42 -1.89
N LEU A 139 -3.95 -8.29 -2.51
CA LEU A 139 -4.42 -8.18 -3.89
C LEU A 139 -3.68 -7.05 -4.61
N ALA A 140 -3.21 -7.28 -5.83
CA ALA A 140 -2.59 -6.23 -6.65
C ALA A 140 -1.54 -5.38 -5.90
N CYS A 141 -0.65 -6.02 -5.16
CA CYS A 141 0.41 -5.36 -4.41
C CYS A 141 1.79 -5.75 -4.92
N ASP A 142 2.72 -4.81 -4.85
CA ASP A 142 4.14 -5.09 -5.04
C ASP A 142 4.80 -5.28 -3.68
N ILE A 143 5.25 -6.50 -3.40
CA ILE A 143 5.85 -6.86 -2.11
C ILE A 143 7.22 -7.47 -2.38
N GLN A 144 8.27 -6.82 -1.87
CA GLN A 144 9.64 -7.30 -2.04
C GLN A 144 9.83 -8.73 -1.54
N GLY A 145 10.25 -9.63 -2.43
CA GLY A 145 10.37 -11.08 -2.19
C GLY A 145 9.07 -11.87 -2.35
N GLY A 146 8.00 -11.22 -2.84
CA GLY A 146 6.69 -11.79 -3.12
C GLY A 146 6.03 -12.44 -1.90
N GLN A 147 5.17 -13.42 -2.15
CA GLN A 147 4.46 -14.15 -1.09
C GLN A 147 5.43 -14.79 -0.07
N SER A 148 6.61 -15.21 -0.54
CA SER A 148 7.62 -15.87 0.31
C SER A 148 8.22 -14.95 1.38
N ALA A 149 8.14 -13.63 1.19
CA ALA A 149 8.59 -12.64 2.15
C ALA A 149 7.58 -12.37 3.29
N ILE A 150 6.36 -12.88 3.18
CA ILE A 150 5.37 -12.82 4.25
C ILE A 150 5.63 -13.98 5.21
N LEU A 151 6.11 -13.65 6.41
CA LEU A 151 6.34 -14.65 7.45
C LEU A 151 5.04 -14.88 8.23
N VAL A 152 4.46 -16.07 8.12
CA VAL A 152 3.34 -16.50 8.98
C VAL A 152 3.88 -17.39 10.10
N SER A 153 3.74 -16.95 11.34
CA SER A 153 4.24 -17.65 12.53
C SER A 153 3.18 -17.73 13.61
N GLY A 154 2.74 -18.94 13.95
CA GLY A 154 1.75 -19.19 15.00
C GLY A 154 0.88 -20.42 14.71
N ASP A 155 -0.28 -20.52 15.34
CA ASP A 155 -1.22 -21.63 15.10
C ASP A 155 -1.81 -21.53 13.67
N PRO A 156 -1.53 -22.50 12.78
CA PRO A 156 -2.06 -22.50 11.41
C PRO A 156 -3.58 -22.67 11.35
N HIS A 157 -4.25 -23.09 12.44
CA HIS A 157 -5.72 -23.15 12.50
C HIS A 157 -6.36 -21.78 12.72
N CYS A 158 -5.55 -20.75 13.04
CA CYS A 158 -6.03 -19.42 13.39
C CYS A 158 -5.59 -18.35 12.37
N LEU A 159 -4.61 -18.64 11.51
CA LEU A 159 -4.03 -17.67 10.59
C LEU A 159 -4.26 -18.10 9.14
N GLU A 160 -4.82 -17.19 8.35
CA GLU A 160 -5.07 -17.37 6.93
C GLU A 160 -4.38 -16.26 6.15
N LEU A 161 -3.57 -16.64 5.16
CA LEU A 161 -2.97 -15.73 4.19
C LEU A 161 -3.54 -16.02 2.82
N ASN A 162 -4.30 -15.07 2.29
CA ASN A 162 -4.92 -15.10 0.98
C ASN A 162 -4.10 -14.24 0.02
N TRP A 163 -3.17 -14.89 -0.68
CA TRP A 163 -2.44 -14.28 -1.80
C TRP A 163 -3.32 -14.34 -3.06
N ARG A 164 -3.86 -13.18 -3.46
CA ARG A 164 -4.74 -13.05 -4.63
C ARG A 164 -3.91 -12.81 -5.90
N GLU A 165 -4.61 -12.54 -7.00
CA GLU A 165 -4.04 -12.20 -8.29
C GLU A 165 -3.36 -10.82 -8.30
N ASP A 166 -2.62 -10.56 -9.38
CA ASP A 166 -1.96 -9.30 -9.72
C ASP A 166 -0.93 -8.77 -8.71
N ASN A 167 -0.57 -9.58 -7.70
CA ASN A 167 0.56 -9.29 -6.85
C ASN A 167 1.89 -9.53 -7.59
N ILE A 168 2.83 -8.60 -7.45
CA ILE A 168 4.14 -8.63 -8.10
C ILE A 168 5.29 -8.57 -7.07
N ASP A 169 6.49 -8.89 -7.54
CA ASP A 169 7.76 -8.76 -6.83
C ASP A 169 8.80 -8.22 -7.82
N ALA A 170 8.84 -6.90 -7.97
CA ALA A 170 9.74 -6.23 -8.89
C ALA A 170 10.16 -4.88 -8.31
N ASP A 171 11.38 -4.42 -8.60
CA ASP A 171 11.84 -3.12 -8.08
C ASP A 171 10.83 -2.02 -8.46
N PRO A 172 10.24 -1.29 -7.49
CA PRO A 172 9.28 -0.23 -7.77
C PRO A 172 9.89 0.92 -8.57
N PHE A 173 11.22 1.00 -8.71
CA PHE A 173 11.93 2.09 -9.34
C PHE A 173 11.48 3.45 -8.81
N PHE A 174 11.53 3.66 -7.50
CA PHE A 174 11.27 4.98 -6.94
C PHE A 174 12.28 6.03 -7.45
N ALA A 175 11.82 7.27 -7.58
CA ALA A 175 12.64 8.42 -7.98
C ALA A 175 13.88 8.61 -7.12
N ASN A 176 13.74 8.34 -5.82
CA ASN A 176 14.81 8.42 -4.87
C ASN A 176 16.02 7.56 -5.30
N PRO A 177 17.17 8.19 -5.59
CA PRO A 177 18.34 7.51 -6.16
C PRO A 177 19.01 6.52 -5.20
N TYR A 178 18.64 6.55 -3.91
CA TYR A 178 19.17 5.63 -2.91
C TYR A 178 18.28 4.40 -2.68
N HIS A 179 17.21 4.23 -3.46
CA HIS A 179 16.33 3.08 -3.38
C HIS A 179 16.58 2.02 -4.46
N SER A 180 17.28 2.34 -5.55
CA SER A 180 17.67 1.34 -6.54
C SER A 180 18.75 0.43 -5.95
N ASP A 181 18.48 -0.87 -5.84
CA ASP A 181 19.55 -1.84 -5.61
C ASP A 181 20.49 -1.78 -6.83
N PRO A 182 21.82 -1.59 -6.67
CA PRO A 182 22.72 -1.68 -7.81
C PRO A 182 22.59 -3.09 -8.42
N PRO A 183 22.56 -3.23 -9.75
CA PRO A 183 22.12 -4.43 -10.46
C PRO A 183 23.00 -5.68 -10.30
N ASN A 184 23.96 -5.71 -9.35
CA ASN A 184 25.00 -6.75 -9.39
C ASN A 184 25.67 -7.16 -8.09
N GLU A 185 25.00 -7.16 -6.93
CA GLU A 185 25.58 -7.80 -5.73
C GLU A 185 24.56 -8.60 -4.91
N THR A 186 24.68 -9.93 -5.01
CA THR A 186 24.12 -11.01 -4.16
C THR A 186 22.58 -11.16 -4.07
N PRO A 187 22.02 -12.31 -4.50
CA PRO A 187 20.66 -12.70 -4.15
C PRO A 187 20.51 -12.79 -2.62
N GLY A 188 19.56 -12.05 -2.06
CA GLY A 188 19.15 -12.18 -0.65
C GLY A 188 19.80 -11.22 0.35
N ARG A 189 20.47 -10.14 -0.08
CA ARG A 189 20.81 -9.01 0.80
C ARG A 189 20.58 -7.68 0.08
N PRO A 190 19.65 -6.83 0.54
CA PRO A 190 19.60 -5.45 0.07
C PRO A 190 20.91 -4.75 0.49
N ILE A 191 21.59 -4.10 -0.44
CA ILE A 191 22.67 -3.16 -0.10
C ILE A 191 22.00 -1.91 0.48
N ARG A 192 21.60 -1.99 1.74
CA ARG A 192 21.24 -0.84 2.59
C ARG A 192 22.07 -0.88 3.85
N SER A 193 23.38 -1.07 3.68
CA SER A 193 24.38 -0.76 4.71
C SER A 193 24.89 0.66 4.47
N LEU A 194 24.05 1.67 4.73
CA LEU A 194 24.62 2.80 5.46
C LEU A 194 24.94 2.21 6.83
N GLY A 195 26.24 2.06 7.14
CA GLY A 195 26.73 1.64 8.46
C GLY A 195 26.47 2.70 9.52
N GLY A 196 25.21 3.13 9.65
CA GLY A 196 24.71 4.19 10.50
C GLY A 196 23.18 4.27 10.38
N PRO A 197 22.49 4.90 11.34
CA PRO A 197 21.05 5.11 11.23
C PRO A 197 20.74 5.77 9.87
N PRO A 198 19.64 5.37 9.18
CA PRO A 198 19.30 5.95 7.89
C PRO A 198 19.28 7.47 8.05
N ALA A 199 20.06 8.17 7.22
CA ALA A 199 20.01 9.62 7.20
C ALA A 199 18.58 10.00 6.81
N ILE A 200 17.85 10.56 7.77
CA ILE A 200 16.49 11.08 7.58
C ILE A 200 16.56 12.09 6.45
N ALA A 201 15.98 11.79 5.30
CA ALA A 201 15.92 12.73 4.19
C ALA A 201 14.54 12.68 3.52
N PRO A 202 14.10 13.79 2.90
CA PRO A 202 12.82 13.87 2.21
C PRO A 202 12.91 13.09 0.90
N TRP A 203 12.74 11.77 0.98
CA TRP A 203 12.94 10.86 -0.16
C TRP A 203 11.70 10.90 -1.04
N ASP A 204 11.92 11.01 -2.34
CA ASP A 204 10.86 10.95 -3.33
C ASP A 204 10.52 9.49 -3.66
N TYR A 205 9.32 9.06 -3.28
CA TYR A 205 8.80 7.73 -3.51
C TYR A 205 7.79 7.66 -4.66
N HIS A 206 7.76 8.67 -5.55
CA HIS A 206 7.06 8.53 -6.82
C HIS A 206 7.75 7.47 -7.69
N LEU A 207 6.95 6.74 -8.47
CA LEU A 207 7.43 5.72 -9.41
C LEU A 207 8.10 6.38 -10.61
N LYS A 208 9.28 5.92 -11.03
CA LYS A 208 9.91 6.43 -12.24
C LYS A 208 9.08 6.09 -13.48
N SER A 209 9.04 7.02 -14.43
CA SER A 209 8.34 6.82 -15.69
C SER A 209 9.01 7.54 -16.86
N GLN A 210 9.20 6.81 -17.96
CA GLN A 210 9.58 7.40 -19.25
C GLN A 210 8.45 8.28 -19.84
N GLY A 211 7.19 8.04 -19.45
CA GLY A 211 6.03 8.86 -19.79
C GLY A 211 5.92 10.15 -18.96
N GLY A 212 6.59 10.17 -17.80
CA GLY A 212 6.71 11.33 -16.93
C GLY A 212 6.28 11.02 -15.49
N ARG A 213 7.21 11.23 -14.57
CA ARG A 213 6.98 11.20 -13.12
C ARG A 213 6.76 12.63 -12.60
N TRP A 214 5.89 12.78 -11.59
CA TRP A 214 5.69 14.07 -10.92
C TRP A 214 6.88 14.42 -10.03
N ASP A 215 7.40 15.63 -10.19
CA ASP A 215 8.46 16.17 -9.33
C ASP A 215 7.90 17.24 -8.40
N LEU A 216 8.07 17.03 -7.08
CA LEU A 216 7.53 17.91 -6.06
C LEU A 216 8.26 19.26 -5.96
N GLU A 217 9.54 19.32 -6.36
CA GLU A 217 10.35 20.54 -6.25
C GLU A 217 10.04 21.50 -7.39
N SER A 218 10.06 21.01 -8.63
CA SER A 218 9.77 21.82 -9.82
C SER A 218 8.26 21.92 -10.12
N LYS A 219 7.43 21.06 -9.53
CA LYS A 219 5.99 20.92 -9.84
C LYS A 219 5.74 20.69 -11.32
N SER A 220 6.55 19.82 -11.91
CA SER A 220 6.51 19.47 -13.33
C SER A 220 6.71 17.98 -13.55
N TRP A 221 6.44 17.53 -14.77
CA TRP A 221 6.72 16.16 -15.20
C TRP A 221 8.19 16.01 -15.60
N ILE A 222 8.88 15.02 -15.04
CA ILE A 222 10.24 14.63 -15.41
C ILE A 222 10.19 13.27 -16.09
N GLN A 223 10.78 13.14 -17.27
CA GLN A 223 10.94 11.85 -17.93
C GLN A 223 12.16 11.14 -17.35
N ASP A 224 11.94 9.94 -16.81
CA ASP A 224 12.99 9.07 -16.34
C ASP A 224 13.49 8.14 -17.47
N ASP A 225 14.55 7.38 -17.20
CA ASP A 225 15.16 6.42 -18.12
C ASP A 225 14.54 5.01 -18.04
N VAL A 226 13.63 4.81 -17.09
CA VAL A 226 12.94 3.54 -16.83
C VAL A 226 11.50 3.81 -16.41
N THR A 227 10.60 2.91 -16.77
CA THR A 227 9.22 2.89 -16.29
C THR A 227 9.04 1.80 -15.25
N SER A 228 8.50 2.18 -14.10
CA SER A 228 8.21 1.28 -12.99
C SER A 228 7.24 0.16 -13.39
N PRO A 229 7.46 -1.10 -12.94
CA PRO A 229 6.50 -2.18 -13.10
C PRO A 229 5.23 -1.97 -12.26
N CYS A 230 5.23 -1.00 -11.33
CA CYS A 230 4.09 -0.66 -10.49
C CYS A 230 3.15 0.36 -11.16
N ILE A 231 3.49 0.85 -12.36
CA ILE A 231 2.62 1.69 -13.17
C ILE A 231 1.63 0.80 -13.92
N ASP A 232 0.35 1.18 -13.93
CA ASP A 232 -0.76 0.44 -14.54
C ASP A 232 -0.90 -1.02 -14.03
N ALA A 233 -0.51 -1.27 -12.78
CA ALA A 233 -0.37 -2.62 -12.23
C ALA A 233 -1.32 -2.94 -11.07
N GLY A 234 -2.10 -1.98 -10.58
CA GLY A 234 -3.10 -2.20 -9.54
C GLY A 234 -4.24 -3.12 -9.99
N ASP A 235 -5.21 -3.34 -9.10
CA ASP A 235 -6.42 -4.11 -9.39
C ASP A 235 -7.16 -3.43 -10.56
N PRO A 236 -7.40 -4.13 -11.68
CA PRO A 236 -8.16 -3.57 -12.79
C PRO A 236 -9.55 -3.06 -12.37
N ASN A 237 -10.14 -3.60 -11.30
CA ASN A 237 -11.44 -3.14 -10.79
C ASN A 237 -11.35 -1.91 -9.88
N SER A 238 -10.14 -1.51 -9.47
CA SER A 238 -9.93 -0.30 -8.69
C SER A 238 -10.14 0.95 -9.54
N PRO A 239 -10.72 2.03 -8.98
CA PRO A 239 -10.91 3.26 -9.71
C PRO A 239 -9.55 3.91 -10.03
N ILE A 240 -9.31 4.22 -11.30
CA ILE A 240 -8.14 4.99 -11.77
C ILE A 240 -8.06 6.38 -11.10
N GLY A 241 -9.17 6.92 -10.60
CA GLY A 241 -9.16 8.17 -9.85
C GLY A 241 -8.72 9.37 -10.71
N TYR A 242 -7.69 10.08 -10.26
CA TYR A 242 -7.20 11.31 -10.89
C TYR A 242 -5.87 11.13 -11.64
N GLU A 243 -5.50 9.90 -11.99
CA GLU A 243 -4.23 9.66 -12.68
C GLU A 243 -4.16 10.41 -14.02
N PRO A 244 -3.03 11.11 -14.27
CA PRO A 244 -2.91 12.02 -15.41
C PRO A 244 -2.73 11.25 -16.71
N PHE A 245 -3.18 11.85 -17.81
CA PHE A 245 -2.95 11.30 -19.14
C PHE A 245 -1.45 11.23 -19.50
N PRO A 246 -0.98 10.14 -20.14
CA PRO A 246 -1.69 8.85 -20.30
C PRO A 246 -1.62 7.99 -19.03
N ASN A 247 -2.66 7.20 -18.75
CA ASN A 247 -2.83 6.43 -17.47
C ASN A 247 -3.21 4.95 -17.66
N GLY A 248 -3.07 4.41 -18.86
CA GLY A 248 -3.16 2.96 -19.15
C GLY A 248 -4.46 2.23 -18.84
N GLY A 249 -5.44 2.91 -18.26
CA GLY A 249 -6.69 2.31 -17.84
C GLY A 249 -6.60 1.53 -16.52
N VAL A 250 -5.44 1.38 -15.87
CA VAL A 250 -5.32 0.63 -14.60
C VAL A 250 -4.63 1.53 -13.59
N VAL A 251 -5.10 1.53 -12.33
CA VAL A 251 -4.50 2.39 -11.30
C VAL A 251 -3.05 1.98 -11.03
N ASN A 252 -2.15 2.94 -10.85
CA ASN A 252 -0.82 2.64 -10.35
C ASN A 252 -0.87 2.11 -8.92
N MET A 253 0.08 1.25 -8.54
CA MET A 253 0.24 0.86 -7.14
C MET A 253 0.93 1.97 -6.33
N GLY A 254 0.70 1.97 -5.02
CA GLY A 254 1.41 2.82 -4.05
C GLY A 254 0.71 4.14 -3.71
N ALA A 255 1.35 4.93 -2.85
CA ALA A 255 0.81 6.15 -2.22
C ALA A 255 0.25 7.18 -3.21
N TYR A 256 0.87 7.28 -4.39
CA TYR A 256 0.52 8.27 -5.42
C TYR A 256 -0.44 7.73 -6.46
N GLY A 257 -0.63 6.41 -6.54
CA GLY A 257 -1.58 5.80 -7.46
C GLY A 257 -3.00 6.30 -7.19
N GLY A 258 -3.78 6.50 -8.24
CA GLY A 258 -5.13 7.06 -8.17
C GLY A 258 -5.20 8.58 -7.93
N THR A 259 -4.05 9.26 -7.82
CA THR A 259 -3.97 10.71 -7.54
C THR A 259 -3.53 11.52 -8.76
N ALA A 260 -3.67 12.85 -8.69
CA ALA A 260 -3.21 13.76 -9.74
C ALA A 260 -1.67 13.83 -9.87
N GLU A 261 -0.95 13.29 -8.89
CA GLU A 261 0.52 13.23 -8.85
C GLU A 261 1.05 11.84 -9.25
N ALA A 262 0.17 10.92 -9.62
CA ALA A 262 0.56 9.60 -10.11
C ALA A 262 1.43 9.71 -11.36
N SER A 263 2.37 8.79 -11.52
CA SER A 263 3.27 8.79 -12.68
C SER A 263 2.54 8.29 -13.91
N LYS A 264 2.87 8.88 -15.06
CA LYS A 264 2.18 8.60 -16.32
C LYS A 264 2.59 7.25 -16.88
N SER A 265 1.71 6.61 -17.61
CA SER A 265 1.99 5.42 -18.41
C SER A 265 2.97 5.73 -19.54
N TYR A 266 3.66 4.71 -20.03
CA TYR A 266 4.56 4.82 -21.16
C TYR A 266 4.35 3.66 -22.13
N PHE A 267 4.12 3.99 -23.40
CA PHE A 267 3.77 3.03 -24.45
C PHE A 267 4.87 2.84 -25.49
N GLY A 268 6.13 3.12 -25.13
CA GLY A 268 7.29 2.90 -25.99
C GLY A 268 7.69 4.11 -26.85
N GLU A 269 6.85 5.13 -26.94
CA GLU A 269 7.12 6.37 -27.68
C GLU A 269 6.90 7.61 -26.78
N PRO A 270 7.52 8.76 -27.11
CA PRO A 270 7.30 9.99 -26.36
C PRO A 270 5.82 10.40 -26.31
N VAL A 271 5.36 10.82 -25.13
CA VAL A 271 3.97 11.27 -24.94
C VAL A 271 3.68 12.50 -25.79
N CYS A 272 2.53 12.47 -26.48
CA CYS A 272 2.09 13.54 -27.35
C CYS A 272 1.95 14.89 -26.62
N GLU A 273 2.52 15.95 -27.18
CA GLU A 273 2.34 17.32 -26.64
C GLU A 273 0.92 17.86 -26.89
N THR A 274 0.21 17.30 -27.87
CA THR A 274 -1.17 17.67 -28.20
C THR A 274 -2.11 16.53 -27.84
N VAL A 275 -3.14 16.81 -27.05
CA VAL A 275 -4.18 15.82 -26.76
C VAL A 275 -5.05 15.62 -28.00
N ILE A 276 -5.03 14.41 -28.55
CA ILE A 276 -5.90 13.98 -29.64
C ILE A 276 -7.06 13.20 -29.04
N ALA A 277 -8.30 13.55 -29.40
CA ALA A 277 -9.46 12.82 -28.90
C ALA A 277 -9.44 11.37 -29.40
N GLY A 278 -9.41 10.40 -28.48
CA GLY A 278 -9.39 8.97 -28.78
C GLY A 278 -7.99 8.35 -28.75
N ASP A 279 -6.94 9.16 -28.70
CA ASP A 279 -5.58 8.72 -28.37
C ASP A 279 -5.52 8.62 -26.84
N LEU A 280 -5.49 7.39 -26.33
CA LEU A 280 -5.49 7.06 -24.91
C LEU A 280 -4.10 6.65 -24.41
N ASN A 281 -3.25 6.14 -25.30
CA ASN A 281 -1.89 5.74 -24.97
C ASN A 281 -0.88 6.91 -25.10
N GLY A 282 -1.28 8.01 -25.73
CA GLY A 282 -0.49 9.23 -25.90
C GLY A 282 0.59 9.13 -26.97
N ASP A 283 0.47 8.24 -27.96
CA ASP A 283 1.47 8.06 -29.03
C ASP A 283 1.23 8.95 -30.28
N CYS A 284 0.28 9.90 -30.17
CA CYS A 284 -0.16 10.79 -31.25
C CYS A 284 -0.91 10.10 -32.41
N ILE A 285 -1.28 8.83 -32.26
CA ILE A 285 -2.04 8.06 -33.24
C ILE A 285 -3.34 7.61 -32.57
N VAL A 286 -4.44 7.56 -33.33
CA VAL A 286 -5.67 6.92 -32.86
C VAL A 286 -5.80 5.59 -33.56
N ASP A 287 -5.59 4.50 -32.85
CA ASP A 287 -5.64 3.15 -33.42
C ASP A 287 -6.22 2.08 -32.48
N PHE A 288 -5.93 0.81 -32.77
CA PHE A 288 -6.48 -0.30 -31.99
C PHE A 288 -5.80 -0.49 -30.63
N GLU A 289 -4.62 0.07 -30.40
CA GLU A 289 -3.99 0.07 -29.08
C GLU A 289 -4.78 0.95 -28.11
N ASP A 290 -5.26 2.12 -28.54
CA ASP A 290 -6.17 2.96 -27.74
C ASP A 290 -7.49 2.25 -27.45
N PHE A 291 -8.03 1.57 -28.46
CA PHE A 291 -9.26 0.81 -28.29
C PHE A 291 -9.10 -0.30 -27.25
N LYS A 292 -7.92 -0.92 -27.13
CA LYS A 292 -7.67 -1.91 -26.06
C LYS A 292 -7.76 -1.27 -24.68
N ILE A 293 -7.14 -0.10 -24.49
CA ILE A 293 -7.21 0.65 -23.22
C ILE A 293 -8.67 1.00 -22.89
N LEU A 294 -9.41 1.51 -23.88
CA LEU A 294 -10.84 1.81 -23.73
C LEU A 294 -11.65 0.57 -23.36
N ALA A 295 -11.32 -0.58 -23.94
CA ALA A 295 -12.05 -1.82 -23.77
C ALA A 295 -11.69 -2.59 -22.49
N LEU A 296 -10.60 -2.25 -21.79
CA LEU A 296 -10.14 -2.94 -20.57
C LEU A 296 -11.27 -3.13 -19.56
N HIS A 297 -12.09 -2.09 -19.38
CA HIS A 297 -13.18 -2.05 -18.41
C HIS A 297 -14.56 -2.17 -19.02
N TRP A 298 -14.67 -2.58 -20.28
CA TRP A 298 -15.97 -2.72 -20.93
C TRP A 298 -16.79 -3.75 -20.17
N MET A 299 -18.03 -3.38 -19.84
CA MET A 299 -18.99 -4.21 -19.09
C MET A 299 -18.72 -4.30 -17.59
N THR A 300 -17.67 -3.64 -17.09
CA THR A 300 -17.56 -3.38 -15.64
C THR A 300 -18.57 -2.30 -15.26
N GLY A 301 -19.26 -2.49 -14.14
CA GLY A 301 -20.30 -1.57 -13.68
C GLY A 301 -20.07 -1.24 -12.21
N VAL A 302 -20.11 0.04 -11.87
CA VAL A 302 -20.20 0.45 -10.46
C VAL A 302 -21.62 0.13 -9.99
N PRO A 303 -21.82 -0.58 -8.87
CA PRO A 303 -23.15 -0.81 -8.32
C PRO A 303 -23.87 0.54 -8.14
N VAL A 304 -25.02 0.72 -8.79
CA VAL A 304 -25.86 1.89 -8.56
C VAL A 304 -26.35 1.79 -7.10
N PRO A 305 -26.06 2.77 -6.22
CA PRO A 305 -26.59 2.74 -4.87
C PRO A 305 -28.13 2.68 -4.93
N PRO A 306 -28.79 1.92 -4.03
CA PRO A 306 -30.23 1.81 -4.05
C PRO A 306 -30.85 3.21 -3.94
N SER A 307 -31.90 3.44 -4.73
CA SER A 307 -32.70 4.67 -4.67
C SER A 307 -33.08 4.95 -3.21
N PRO A 308 -33.04 6.22 -2.75
CA PRO A 308 -33.60 6.54 -1.45
C PRO A 308 -35.05 6.07 -1.39
N PRO A 309 -35.52 5.57 -0.23
CA PRO A 309 -36.91 5.15 -0.09
C PRO A 309 -37.83 6.32 -0.46
N ASP A 310 -38.90 6.01 -1.19
CA ASP A 310 -39.92 7.01 -1.50
C ASP A 310 -40.36 7.72 -0.21
N PRO A 311 -40.52 9.05 -0.23
CA PRO A 311 -40.99 9.78 0.93
C PRO A 311 -42.32 9.18 1.38
N GLU A 312 -42.43 8.86 2.68
CA GLU A 312 -43.67 8.34 3.25
C GLU A 312 -44.85 9.21 2.82
N PRO A 313 -45.97 8.62 2.38
CA PRO A 313 -47.14 9.39 2.00
C PRO A 313 -47.55 10.26 3.18
N LYS A 314 -47.58 11.59 2.96
CA LYS A 314 -47.97 12.55 3.98
C LYS A 314 -49.32 12.11 4.57
N PRO A 315 -49.46 12.05 5.91
CA PRO A 315 -50.73 11.70 6.52
C PRO A 315 -51.81 12.64 6.00
N ILE A 316 -52.85 12.05 5.40
CA ILE A 316 -54.04 12.78 4.99
C ILE A 316 -54.72 13.23 6.27
N THR A 317 -54.56 14.49 6.64
CA THR A 317 -55.39 15.11 7.68
C THR A 317 -56.82 15.20 7.15
N PRO A 318 -57.82 14.54 7.77
CA PRO A 318 -59.22 14.76 7.43
C PRO A 318 -59.56 16.24 7.66
N ARG A 319 -60.29 16.86 6.73
CA ARG A 319 -60.90 18.17 6.92
C ARG A 319 -62.06 18.10 7.91
#